data_AF-A0A350H9R2-F1
#
_entry.id   AF-A0A350H9R2-F1
#
_cell.length_a   1.000
_cell.length_b   1.000
_cell.length_c   1.000
_cell.angle_alpha   90.00
_cell.angle_beta   90.00
_cell.angle_gamma   90.00
#
_symmetry.space_group_name_H-M   'P 1'
#
loop_
_entity.id
_entity.type
_entity.pdbx_description
1 polymer ?
#
loop_
_entity_poly.entity_id
_entity_poly.type
_entity_poly.pdbx_seq_one_letter_code
_entity_poly.pdbx_strand_id
1 'polypeptide(L)'
;MFKKFIVFLIIVSSIIVMADDYNLFSHEEEKTDSIASDSTIIPNEKQVQNMYTMNSEEYMRGITDAKKDAQGSVLFCFSGCCLQLIGILLPYIINYDPPAEKLMGKSADYIMGYSKQYNSSMKNKNMINAIIGYLGNVGVLIFYYVFIMNSFLYY
;
A
#
# COMPACT_ATOMS: atom_id res chain seq x y z
N MET A 1 39.65 11.80 12.95
CA MET A 1 38.88 10.80 13.74
C MET A 1 37.38 11.07 13.77
N PHE A 2 36.92 12.31 13.98
CA PHE A 2 35.49 12.67 14.08
C PHE A 2 34.58 12.22 12.90
N LYS A 3 35.06 12.29 11.66
CA LYS A 3 34.28 11.90 10.47
C LYS A 3 33.92 10.41 10.43
N LYS A 4 34.78 9.52 10.94
CA LYS A 4 34.50 8.07 11.00
C LYS A 4 33.50 7.72 12.11
N PHE A 5 33.47 8.53 13.17
CA PHE A 5 32.58 8.34 14.32
C PHE A 5 31.12 8.68 13.97
N ILE A 6 30.91 9.73 13.17
CA ILE A 6 29.56 10.12 12.70
C ILE A 6 28.97 9.04 11.78
N VAL A 7 29.78 8.49 10.87
CA VAL A 7 29.32 7.41 9.98
C VAL A 7 29.00 6.13 10.77
N PHE A 8 29.81 5.82 11.78
CA PHE A 8 29.54 4.68 12.67
C PHE A 8 28.24 4.86 13.47
N LEU A 9 27.97 6.06 13.98
CA LEU A 9 26.71 6.35 14.70
C LEU A 9 25.47 6.20 13.81
N ILE A 10 25.52 6.62 12.54
CA ILE A 10 24.41 6.50 11.58
C ILE A 10 24.14 5.03 11.23
N ILE A 11 25.20 4.21 11.12
CA ILE A 11 25.06 2.77 10.82
C ILE A 11 24.51 2.03 12.04
N VAL A 12 25.02 2.33 13.24
CA VAL A 12 24.57 1.68 14.49
C VAL A 12 23.13 2.06 14.84
N SER A 13 22.70 3.32 14.63
CA SER A 13 21.30 3.71 14.83
C SER A 13 20.35 2.96 13.88
N SER A 14 20.79 2.74 12.64
CA SER A 14 20.00 2.02 11.63
C SER A 14 19.83 0.53 11.99
N ILE A 15 20.80 -0.09 12.67
CA ILE A 15 20.75 -1.50 13.06
C ILE A 15 19.89 -1.70 14.32
N ILE A 16 19.92 -0.77 15.28
CA ILE A 16 19.12 -0.87 16.52
C ILE A 16 17.62 -0.76 16.21
N VAL A 17 17.22 0.12 15.27
CA VAL A 17 15.82 0.24 14.84
C VAL A 17 15.29 -1.05 14.19
N MET A 18 16.16 -1.85 13.57
CA MET A 18 15.75 -3.13 12.97
C MET A 18 15.57 -4.27 13.98
N ALA A 19 16.06 -4.15 15.22
CA ALA A 19 16.00 -5.23 16.21
C ALA A 19 14.69 -5.26 17.02
N ASP A 20 14.02 -4.12 17.19
CA ASP A 20 12.79 -4.02 18.00
C ASP A 20 11.53 -4.47 17.22
N ASP A 21 11.51 -4.34 15.89
CA ASP A 21 10.31 -4.62 15.07
C ASP A 21 10.07 -6.12 14.80
N TYR A 22 11.04 -7.01 15.07
CA TYR A 22 10.89 -8.46 14.84
C TYR A 22 10.07 -9.19 15.92
N ASN A 23 9.81 -8.57 17.07
CA ASN A 23 9.13 -9.22 18.19
C ASN A 23 7.60 -9.02 18.22
N LEU A 24 7.01 -8.33 17.24
CA LEU A 24 5.59 -7.89 17.34
C LEU A 24 4.64 -8.52 16.31
N PHE A 25 5.03 -9.57 15.59
CA PHE A 25 4.20 -10.13 14.50
C PHE A 25 4.01 -11.65 14.57
N SER A 26 3.55 -12.12 15.72
CA SER A 26 3.01 -13.47 15.88
C SER A 26 1.76 -13.42 16.76
N HIS A 27 0.66 -13.98 16.26
CA HIS A 27 -0.75 -13.74 16.64
C HIS A 27 -1.29 -12.50 15.92
N GLU A 28 -2.34 -12.57 15.11
CA GLU A 28 -3.59 -13.28 15.31
C GLU A 28 -4.41 -13.22 14.00
N GLU A 29 -5.21 -14.25 13.71
CA GLU A 29 -6.56 -14.20 13.11
C GLU A 29 -6.87 -15.60 12.56
N GLU A 30 -7.62 -16.43 13.29
CA GLU A 30 -9.05 -16.33 13.64
C GLU A 30 -9.94 -16.94 12.55
N LYS A 31 -10.79 -17.82 13.05
CA LYS A 31 -11.52 -18.89 12.40
C LYS A 31 -12.88 -18.35 11.96
N THR A 32 -13.12 -18.31 10.65
CA THR A 32 -14.48 -18.04 10.13
C THR A 32 -15.34 -19.28 10.27
N ASP A 33 -16.26 -19.23 11.22
CA ASP A 33 -17.30 -20.23 11.44
C ASP A 33 -18.32 -20.22 10.29
N SER A 34 -18.71 -21.43 9.91
CA SER A 34 -19.70 -21.75 8.88
C SER A 34 -21.11 -21.32 9.29
N ILE A 35 -21.74 -20.46 8.50
CA ILE A 35 -23.16 -20.13 8.63
C ILE A 35 -23.98 -21.18 7.86
N ALA A 36 -24.66 -22.04 8.61
CA ALA A 36 -25.73 -22.90 8.11
C ALA A 36 -26.92 -22.03 7.70
N SER A 37 -27.35 -22.16 6.44
CA SER A 37 -28.55 -21.50 5.91
C SER A 37 -29.69 -22.51 5.85
N ASP A 38 -30.71 -22.27 6.68
CA ASP A 38 -31.94 -23.05 6.84
C ASP A 38 -33.11 -22.42 6.05
N SER A 39 -33.98 -23.31 5.56
CA SER A 39 -35.34 -23.13 5.03
C SER A 39 -35.56 -22.55 3.62
N THR A 40 -35.63 -23.48 2.67
CA THR A 40 -36.67 -23.68 1.64
C THR A 40 -37.53 -22.48 1.19
N ILE A 41 -37.08 -21.82 0.12
CA ILE A 41 -37.92 -21.35 -1.00
C ILE A 41 -37.13 -21.71 -2.26
N ILE A 42 -37.55 -22.70 -3.06
CA ILE A 42 -36.84 -23.06 -4.30
C ILE A 42 -37.07 -21.93 -5.31
N PRO A 43 -36.07 -21.08 -5.59
CA PRO A 43 -36.23 -20.04 -6.58
C PRO A 43 -36.07 -20.70 -7.96
N ASN A 44 -36.86 -20.24 -8.92
CA ASN A 44 -36.79 -20.71 -10.31
C ASN A 44 -35.33 -20.68 -10.81
N GLU A 45 -34.83 -21.82 -11.29
CA GLU A 45 -33.43 -22.05 -11.69
C GLU A 45 -32.88 -20.96 -12.63
N LYS A 46 -33.75 -20.39 -13.49
CA LYS A 46 -33.39 -19.27 -14.38
C LYS A 46 -33.17 -17.95 -13.65
N GLN A 47 -33.90 -17.71 -12.55
CA GLN A 47 -33.72 -16.51 -11.72
C GLN A 47 -32.48 -16.62 -10.84
N VAL A 48 -32.18 -17.83 -10.37
CA VAL A 48 -30.96 -18.13 -9.62
C VAL A 48 -29.73 -17.91 -10.49
N GLN A 49 -29.71 -18.43 -11.73
CA GLN A 49 -28.62 -18.20 -12.67
C GLN A 49 -28.44 -16.71 -13.03
N ASN A 50 -29.53 -15.99 -13.31
CA ASN A 50 -29.47 -14.55 -13.59
C ASN A 50 -28.99 -13.72 -12.40
N MET A 51 -29.29 -14.16 -11.17
CA MET A 51 -28.82 -13.49 -9.96
C MET A 51 -27.31 -13.67 -9.78
N TYR A 52 -26.77 -14.88 -10.02
CA TYR A 52 -25.33 -15.15 -9.91
C TYR A 52 -24.51 -14.46 -11.00
N THR A 53 -24.98 -14.47 -12.24
CA THR A 53 -24.27 -13.81 -13.34
C THR A 53 -24.26 -12.29 -13.17
N MET A 54 -25.39 -11.68 -12.80
CA MET A 54 -25.51 -10.24 -12.59
C MET A 54 -24.65 -9.75 -11.40
N ASN A 55 -24.62 -10.50 -10.30
CA ASN A 55 -23.78 -10.21 -9.14
C ASN A 55 -22.27 -10.24 -9.51
N SER A 56 -21.85 -11.25 -10.28
CA SER A 56 -20.46 -11.37 -10.72
C SER A 56 -20.04 -10.24 -11.69
N GLU A 57 -20.92 -9.79 -12.58
CA GLU A 57 -20.63 -8.70 -13.49
C GLU A 57 -20.46 -7.37 -12.74
N GLU A 58 -21.34 -7.07 -11.80
CA GLU A 58 -21.28 -5.85 -11.01
C GLU A 58 -20.03 -5.81 -10.12
N TYR A 59 -19.65 -6.93 -9.54
CA TYR A 59 -18.39 -7.09 -8.82
C TYR A 59 -17.17 -6.78 -9.72
N MET A 60 -17.13 -7.36 -10.92
CA MET A 60 -16.02 -7.14 -11.87
C MET A 60 -15.99 -5.70 -12.41
N ARG A 61 -17.14 -5.05 -12.58
CA ARG A 61 -17.22 -3.62 -12.90
C ARG A 61 -16.64 -2.77 -11.77
N GLY A 62 -16.98 -3.08 -10.51
CA GLY A 62 -16.42 -2.41 -9.33
C GLY A 62 -14.89 -2.47 -9.30
N ILE A 63 -14.30 -3.64 -9.54
CA ILE A 63 -12.84 -3.83 -9.65
C ILE A 63 -12.25 -2.94 -10.74
N THR A 64 -12.87 -2.95 -11.92
CA THR A 64 -12.35 -2.22 -13.09
C THR A 64 -12.34 -0.72 -12.87
N ASP A 65 -13.42 -0.18 -12.29
CA ASP A 65 -13.55 1.25 -12.01
C ASP A 65 -12.60 1.67 -10.88
N ALA A 66 -12.50 0.88 -9.81
CA ALA A 66 -11.57 1.13 -8.71
C ALA A 66 -10.11 1.23 -9.17
N LYS A 67 -9.70 0.40 -10.14
CA LYS A 67 -8.33 0.45 -10.70
C LYS A 67 -8.05 1.75 -11.47
N LYS A 68 -9.08 2.30 -12.14
CA LYS A 68 -9.00 3.57 -12.85
C LYS A 68 -8.98 4.76 -11.89
N ASP A 69 -9.79 4.68 -10.85
CA ASP A 69 -9.95 5.75 -9.86
C ASP A 69 -8.83 5.80 -8.81
N ALA A 70 -8.16 4.68 -8.53
CA ALA A 70 -7.04 4.65 -7.61
C ALA A 70 -5.88 5.49 -8.17
N GLN A 71 -5.61 6.66 -7.60
CA GLN A 71 -4.49 7.51 -7.99
C GLN A 71 -3.49 7.60 -6.84
N GLY A 72 -2.23 7.27 -7.13
CA GLY A 72 -1.17 7.40 -6.14
C GLY A 72 -1.00 8.86 -5.73
N SER A 73 -0.71 9.11 -4.46
CA SER A 73 -0.44 10.44 -3.93
C SER A 73 1.05 10.75 -4.00
N VAL A 74 1.36 11.98 -4.44
CA VAL A 74 2.72 12.53 -4.48
C VAL A 74 3.28 12.70 -3.06
N LEU A 75 2.42 12.81 -2.05
CA LEU A 75 2.83 12.93 -0.66
C LEU A 75 3.68 11.74 -0.20
N PHE A 76 3.42 10.55 -0.74
CA PHE A 76 4.22 9.36 -0.44
C PHE A 76 5.60 9.38 -1.10
N CYS A 77 5.78 10.12 -2.20
CA CYS A 77 7.12 10.39 -2.72
C CYS A 77 7.93 11.22 -1.73
N PHE A 78 7.32 12.24 -1.12
CA PHE A 78 7.97 13.00 -0.06
C PHE A 78 8.24 12.14 1.19
N SER A 79 7.31 11.25 1.58
CA SER A 79 7.54 10.36 2.71
C SER A 79 8.76 9.47 2.48
N GLY A 80 8.90 8.85 1.31
CA GLY A 80 10.07 8.03 0.96
C GLY A 80 11.38 8.82 0.91
N CYS A 81 11.34 10.08 0.47
CA CYS A 81 12.52 10.94 0.42
C CYS A 81 12.98 11.40 1.82
N CYS A 82 12.06 11.79 2.70
CA CYS A 82 12.38 12.39 4.00
C CYS A 82 12.50 11.36 5.14
N LEU A 83 11.67 10.33 5.14
CA LEU A 83 11.60 9.30 6.20
C LEU A 83 12.32 7.99 5.80
N GLN A 84 12.93 7.94 4.61
CA GLN A 84 13.69 6.80 4.11
C GLN A 84 12.87 5.49 4.15
N LEU A 85 13.41 4.42 4.74
CA LEU A 85 12.77 3.10 4.81
C LEU A 85 11.41 3.15 5.51
N ILE A 86 11.28 3.94 6.58
CA ILE A 86 10.01 4.13 7.30
C ILE A 86 8.98 4.76 6.35
N GLY A 87 9.41 5.73 5.56
CA GLY A 87 8.60 6.40 4.55
C GLY A 87 8.02 5.49 3.47
N ILE A 88 8.68 4.36 3.20
CA ILE A 88 8.24 3.33 2.25
C ILE A 88 7.21 2.38 2.87
N LEU A 89 7.27 2.17 4.19
CA LEU A 89 6.37 1.27 4.90
C LEU A 89 5.00 1.91 5.21
N LEU A 90 4.94 3.25 5.36
CA LEU A 90 3.70 4.00 5.61
C LEU A 90 2.54 3.60 4.67
N PRO A 91 2.73 3.55 3.33
CA PRO A 91 1.69 3.12 2.39
C PRO A 91 1.05 1.76 2.69
N TYR A 92 1.77 0.84 3.32
CA TYR A 92 1.31 -0.54 3.57
C TYR A 92 0.34 -0.62 4.75
N ILE A 93 0.60 0.19 5.78
CA ILE A 93 -0.14 0.20 7.05
C ILE A 93 -1.44 1.03 6.91
N ILE A 94 -1.42 2.06 6.06
CA ILE A 94 -2.58 2.93 5.86
C ILE A 94 -3.65 2.22 5.02
N ASN A 95 -4.88 2.20 5.54
CA ASN A 95 -6.05 1.82 4.77
C ASN A 95 -6.62 3.04 4.04
N TYR A 96 -6.96 2.85 2.77
CA TYR A 96 -7.51 3.91 1.93
C TYR A 96 -9.00 3.67 1.74
N ASP A 97 -9.78 4.66 2.15
CA ASP A 97 -11.22 4.62 1.98
C ASP A 97 -11.60 5.08 0.57
N PRO A 98 -12.48 4.34 -0.12
CA PRO A 98 -12.99 4.73 -1.42
C PRO A 98 -13.86 6.00 -1.33
N PRO A 99 -13.87 6.85 -2.37
CA PRO A 99 -14.68 8.06 -2.39
C PRO A 99 -16.19 7.72 -2.35
N ALA A 100 -16.90 8.26 -1.35
CA ALA A 100 -18.32 7.98 -1.12
C ALA A 100 -19.20 8.28 -2.35
N GLU A 101 -18.88 9.32 -3.11
CA GLU A 101 -19.58 9.72 -4.35
C GLU A 101 -19.62 8.60 -5.39
N LYS A 102 -18.60 7.73 -5.43
CA LYS A 102 -18.52 6.60 -6.37
C LYS A 102 -19.30 5.38 -5.90
N LEU A 103 -19.66 5.32 -4.62
CA LEU A 103 -20.36 4.20 -3.99
C LEU A 103 -21.86 4.45 -3.83
N MET A 104 -22.30 5.71 -3.83
CA MET A 104 -23.71 6.06 -3.69
C MET A 104 -24.56 5.49 -4.84
N GLY A 105 -25.62 4.76 -4.49
CA GLY A 105 -26.56 4.17 -5.44
C GLY A 105 -26.03 2.95 -6.21
N LYS A 106 -24.87 2.40 -5.82
CA LYS A 106 -24.32 1.16 -6.39
C LYS A 106 -24.78 -0.06 -5.59
N SER A 107 -24.77 -1.22 -6.24
CA SER A 107 -25.08 -2.49 -5.58
C SER A 107 -24.01 -2.88 -4.54
N ALA A 108 -24.39 -3.73 -3.59
CA ALA A 108 -23.47 -4.23 -2.57
C ALA A 108 -22.24 -4.93 -3.17
N ASP A 109 -22.44 -5.70 -4.25
CA ASP A 109 -21.37 -6.45 -4.91
C ASP A 109 -20.39 -5.53 -5.64
N TYR A 110 -20.90 -4.47 -6.29
CA TYR A 110 -20.06 -3.41 -6.85
C TYR A 110 -19.22 -2.74 -5.76
N ILE A 111 -19.84 -2.35 -4.64
CA ILE A 111 -19.15 -1.66 -3.53
C ILE A 111 -18.06 -2.56 -2.94
N MET A 112 -18.33 -3.84 -2.76
CA MET A 112 -17.35 -4.82 -2.26
C MET A 112 -16.16 -4.96 -3.21
N GLY A 113 -16.41 -5.19 -4.50
CA GLY A 113 -15.36 -5.30 -5.52
C GLY A 113 -14.54 -4.02 -5.67
N TYR A 114 -15.22 -2.88 -5.66
CA TYR A 114 -14.61 -1.56 -5.76
C TYR A 114 -13.70 -1.29 -4.55
N SER A 115 -14.21 -1.41 -3.33
CA SER A 115 -13.47 -1.06 -2.10
C SER A 115 -12.21 -1.91 -1.93
N LYS A 116 -12.34 -3.23 -2.17
CA LYS A 116 -11.21 -4.17 -2.09
C LYS A 116 -10.12 -3.83 -3.10
N GLN A 117 -10.49 -3.61 -4.35
CA GLN A 117 -9.52 -3.31 -5.40
C GLN A 117 -8.93 -1.90 -5.25
N TYR A 118 -9.71 -0.93 -4.79
CA TYR A 118 -9.28 0.46 -4.58
C TYR A 118 -8.17 0.51 -3.54
N ASN A 119 -8.40 -0.09 -2.36
CA ASN A 119 -7.41 -0.14 -1.29
C ASN A 119 -6.10 -0.79 -1.75
N SER A 120 -6.19 -1.98 -2.36
CA SER A 120 -5.01 -2.70 -2.88
C SER A 120 -4.24 -1.90 -3.94
N SER A 121 -4.95 -1.25 -4.87
CA SER A 121 -4.35 -0.44 -5.93
C SER A 121 -3.68 0.81 -5.37
N MET A 122 -4.30 1.46 -4.38
CA MET A 122 -3.74 2.64 -3.70
C MET A 122 -2.48 2.30 -2.93
N LYS A 123 -2.48 1.21 -2.16
CA LYS A 123 -1.28 0.71 -1.43
C LYS A 123 -0.10 0.53 -2.38
N ASN A 124 -0.32 -0.17 -3.49
CA ASN A 124 0.75 -0.44 -4.44
C ASN A 124 1.27 0.85 -5.14
N LYS A 125 0.37 1.73 -5.60
CA LYS A 125 0.78 3.00 -6.23
C LYS A 125 1.53 3.91 -5.27
N ASN A 126 1.08 4.02 -4.01
CA ASN A 126 1.74 4.84 -3.00
C ASN A 126 3.08 4.26 -2.56
N MET A 127 3.21 2.93 -2.51
CA MET A 127 4.47 2.25 -2.26
C MET A 127 5.49 2.55 -3.37
N ILE A 128 5.08 2.46 -4.65
CA ILE A 128 5.94 2.81 -5.79
C ILE A 128 6.39 4.27 -5.69
N ASN A 129 5.47 5.19 -5.38
CA ASN A 129 5.81 6.60 -5.20
C ASN A 129 6.84 6.80 -4.07
N ALA A 130 6.69 6.11 -2.94
CA ALA A 130 7.65 6.18 -1.84
C ALA A 130 9.03 5.60 -2.22
N ILE A 131 9.06 4.50 -2.96
CA ILE A 131 10.31 3.92 -3.48
C ILE A 131 11.03 4.91 -4.41
N ILE A 132 10.28 5.58 -5.30
CA ILE A 132 10.83 6.62 -6.19
C ILE A 132 11.43 7.76 -5.37
N GLY A 133 10.73 8.23 -4.34
CA GLY A 133 11.23 9.28 -3.44
C GLY A 133 12.52 8.89 -2.72
N TYR A 134 12.58 7.65 -2.22
CA TYR A 134 13.79 7.10 -1.59
C TYR A 134 14.97 7.02 -2.56
N LEU A 135 14.76 6.44 -3.75
CA LEU A 135 15.79 6.34 -4.78
C LEU A 135 16.29 7.72 -5.23
N GLY A 136 15.38 8.70 -5.33
CA GLY A 136 15.73 10.09 -5.61
C GLY A 136 16.67 10.67 -4.55
N ASN A 137 16.38 10.46 -3.27
CA ASN A 137 17.23 10.91 -2.16
C ASN A 137 18.63 10.27 -2.21
N VAL A 138 18.69 8.94 -2.41
CA VAL A 138 19.95 8.20 -2.54
C VAL A 138 20.78 8.74 -3.71
N GLY A 139 20.16 9.00 -4.86
CA GLY A 139 20.83 9.56 -6.03
C GLY A 139 21.45 10.93 -5.74
N VAL A 140 20.73 11.82 -5.06
CA VAL A 140 21.23 13.15 -4.67
C VAL A 140 22.42 13.04 -3.71
N LEU A 141 22.36 12.12 -2.73
CA LEU A 141 23.48 11.89 -1.81
C LEU A 141 24.72 11.40 -2.56
N ILE A 142 24.57 10.41 -3.47
CA ILE A 142 25.69 9.91 -4.28
C ILE A 142 26.32 11.04 -5.09
N PHE A 143 25.51 11.85 -5.78
CA PHE A 143 25.99 12.96 -6.57
C PHE A 143 26.77 13.98 -5.72
N TYR A 144 26.22 14.34 -4.56
CA TYR A 144 26.88 15.24 -3.61
C TYR A 144 28.23 14.67 -3.15
N TYR A 145 28.29 13.38 -2.79
CA TYR A 145 29.53 12.72 -2.39
C TYR A 145 30.59 12.73 -3.50
N VAL A 146 30.22 12.38 -4.73
CA VAL A 146 31.15 12.38 -5.87
C VAL A 146 31.69 13.79 -6.13
N PHE A 147 30.82 14.80 -6.13
CA PHE A 147 31.21 16.18 -6.40
C PHE A 147 32.15 16.75 -5.34
N ILE A 148 31.84 16.53 -4.05
CA ILE A 148 32.70 16.96 -2.94
C ILE A 148 34.03 16.23 -2.95
N MET A 149 34.03 14.91 -3.14
CA MET A 149 35.26 14.12 -3.16
C MET A 149 36.15 14.46 -4.35
N ASN A 150 35.56 14.73 -5.52
CA ASN A 150 36.29 15.21 -6.68
C ASN A 150 36.91 16.60 -6.42
N SER A 151 36.13 17.54 -5.87
CA SER A 151 36.63 18.87 -5.50
C SER A 151 37.76 18.84 -4.46
N PHE A 152 37.71 17.91 -3.51
CA PHE A 152 38.77 17.68 -2.52
C PHE A 152 40.03 17.01 -3.08
N LEU A 153 39.94 16.31 -4.22
CA LEU A 153 41.10 15.68 -4.86
C LEU A 153 41.96 16.69 -5.64
N TYR A 154 41.37 17.82 -6.03
CA TYR A 154 42.03 18.90 -6.76
C TYR A 154 42.70 19.96 -5.87
N TYR A 155 42.51 19.89 -4.54
CA TYR A 155 43.10 20.78 -3.55
C TYR A 155 44.09 20.03 -2.67
#